data_AF-A0A6P7SHU1-F1
#
_entry.id   AF-A0A6P7SHU1-F1
#
_cell.length_a   1.000
_cell.length_b   1.000
_cell.length_c   1.000
_cell.angle_alpha   90.00
_cell.angle_beta   90.00
_cell.angle_gamma   90.00
#
_symmetry.space_group_name_H-M   'P 1'
#
loop_
_entity.id
_entity.type
_entity.pdbx_description
1 polymer ?
#
loop_
_entity_poly.entity_id
_entity_poly.type
_entity_poly.pdbx_seq_one_letter_code
_entity_poly.pdbx_strand_id
1 'polypeptide(L)'
;MPKRNYDPAYIKYGFIAIERGGKALPQCVLCMKSISNAAMKPSLLKRHLETNHMDKKDRDQGYFQRLGENVKRQRIYKTGQIYQKRAGIVKASYEVVLLEAKNMKAHTIAESIGHASGKDLGQVRDWRGNGGEVGECFCL
;
A
#
# COMPACT_ATOMS: atom_id res chain seq x y z
N MET A 1 8.86 13.88 -27.98
CA MET A 1 9.57 14.79 -27.05
C MET A 1 10.67 14.01 -26.34
N PRO A 2 11.90 14.55 -26.22
CA PRO A 2 12.99 13.86 -25.52
C PRO A 2 12.61 13.61 -24.05
N LYS A 3 12.89 12.40 -23.56
CA LYS A 3 12.67 12.03 -22.16
C LYS A 3 13.75 12.73 -21.33
N ARG A 4 13.35 13.68 -20.48
CA ARG A 4 14.26 14.32 -19.53
C ARG A 4 14.38 13.42 -18.29
N ASN A 5 15.62 13.18 -17.88
CA ASN A 5 15.92 12.54 -16.61
C ASN A 5 16.04 13.62 -15.54
N TYR A 6 15.76 13.23 -14.30
CA TYR A 6 15.91 14.12 -13.16
C TYR A 6 17.39 14.39 -12.88
N ASP A 7 17.72 15.64 -12.55
CA ASP A 7 19.05 16.07 -12.15
C ASP A 7 19.05 16.43 -10.64
N PRO A 8 19.91 15.82 -9.81
CA PRO A 8 20.08 16.18 -8.40
C PRO A 8 20.33 17.66 -8.13
N ALA A 9 20.94 18.39 -9.07
CA ALA A 9 21.18 19.83 -8.95
C ALA A 9 19.88 20.65 -8.88
N TYR A 10 18.73 20.08 -9.23
CA TYR A 10 17.42 20.74 -9.09
C TYR A 10 16.98 20.95 -7.66
N ILE A 11 17.70 20.39 -6.67
CA ILE A 11 17.48 20.69 -5.26
C ILE A 11 17.68 22.17 -4.94
N LYS A 12 18.49 22.90 -5.71
CA LYS A 12 18.63 24.37 -5.57
C LYS A 12 17.34 25.15 -5.85
N TYR A 13 16.38 24.52 -6.54
CA TYR A 13 15.03 25.06 -6.77
C TYR A 13 13.99 24.45 -5.82
N GLY A 14 14.41 23.65 -4.84
CA GLY A 14 13.53 22.97 -3.90
C GLY A 14 12.82 21.74 -4.46
N PHE A 15 13.43 21.02 -5.41
CA PHE A 15 12.86 19.80 -5.97
C PHE A 15 13.66 18.55 -5.61
N ILE A 16 12.94 17.45 -5.39
CA ILE A 16 13.49 16.09 -5.23
C ILE A 16 12.90 15.15 -6.29
N ALA A 17 13.63 14.09 -6.64
CA ALA A 17 13.10 13.02 -7.48
C ALA A 17 12.15 12.12 -6.69
N ILE A 18 11.02 11.78 -7.31
CA ILE A 18 10.11 10.75 -6.85
C ILE A 18 9.78 9.80 -7.98
N GLU A 19 9.62 8.52 -7.68
CA GLU A 19 9.18 7.55 -8.66
C GLU A 19 7.65 7.44 -8.68
N ARG A 20 7.06 7.59 -9.85
CA ARG A 20 5.64 7.36 -10.09
C ARG A 20 5.47 6.63 -11.41
N GLY A 21 4.93 5.41 -11.38
CA GLY A 21 4.75 4.58 -12.58
C GLY A 21 6.06 4.30 -13.33
N GLY A 22 7.13 4.00 -12.60
CA GLY A 22 8.46 3.68 -13.16
C GLY A 22 9.19 4.88 -13.78
N LYS A 23 8.75 6.12 -13.50
CA LYS A 23 9.37 7.35 -14.00
C LYS A 23 9.72 8.27 -12.84
N ALA A 24 10.93 8.81 -12.85
CA ALA A 24 11.33 9.88 -11.95
C ALA A 24 10.64 11.20 -12.35
N LEU A 25 9.87 11.76 -11.41
CA LEU A 25 9.22 13.05 -11.53
C LEU A 25 9.76 13.99 -10.45
N PRO A 26 9.93 15.28 -10.75
CA PRO A 26 10.32 16.27 -9.75
C PRO A 26 9.13 16.60 -8.84
N GLN A 27 9.33 16.56 -7.53
CA GLN A 27 8.38 17.00 -6.51
C GLN A 27 8.97 18.15 -5.70
N CYS A 28 8.19 19.22 -5.52
CA CYS A 28 8.58 20.34 -4.68
C CYS A 28 8.59 19.91 -3.21
N VAL A 29 9.64 20.23 -2.46
CA VAL A 29 9.75 19.89 -1.03
C VAL A 29 8.95 20.81 -0.11
N LEU A 30 8.51 21.97 -0.61
CA LEU A 30 7.74 22.95 0.17
C LEU A 30 6.22 22.65 0.13
N CYS A 31 5.66 22.45 -1.07
CA CYS A 31 4.23 22.21 -1.26
C CYS A 31 3.88 20.76 -1.62
N MET A 32 4.87 19.87 -1.74
CA MET A 32 4.66 18.47 -2.14
C MET A 32 4.02 18.29 -3.52
N LYS A 33 3.93 19.34 -4.34
CA LYS A 33 3.38 19.25 -5.71
C LYS A 33 4.38 18.60 -6.66
N SER A 34 3.95 17.55 -7.37
CA SER A 34 4.73 16.93 -8.43
C SER A 34 4.50 17.63 -9.76
N ILE A 35 5.57 17.87 -10.52
CA ILE A 35 5.52 18.49 -11.84
C ILE A 35 5.71 17.41 -12.92
N SER A 36 5.09 17.58 -14.09
CA SER A 36 5.22 16.65 -15.21
C SER A 36 6.63 16.65 -15.80
N ASN A 37 7.01 15.58 -16.49
CA ASN A 37 8.34 15.48 -17.09
C ASN A 37 8.61 16.63 -18.11
N ALA A 38 7.60 17.02 -18.90
CA ALA A 38 7.71 18.15 -19.82
C ALA A 38 8.02 19.49 -19.13
N ALA A 39 7.59 19.62 -17.87
CA ALA A 39 7.79 20.80 -17.04
C ALA A 39 9.00 20.69 -16.08
N MET A 40 9.83 19.65 -16.20
CA MET A 40 11.11 19.48 -15.49
C MET A 40 12.23 20.38 -16.07
N LYS A 41 11.88 21.54 -16.63
CA LYS A 41 12.88 22.50 -17.14
C LYS A 41 13.35 23.37 -15.98
N PRO A 42 14.66 23.65 -15.82
CA PRO A 42 15.17 24.50 -14.75
C PRO A 42 14.45 25.85 -14.63
N SER A 43 14.11 26.47 -15.76
CA SER A 43 13.34 27.73 -15.79
C SER A 43 11.94 27.60 -15.17
N LEU A 44 11.27 26.46 -15.34
CA LEU A 44 9.95 26.19 -14.77
C LEU A 44 10.03 25.86 -13.29
N LEU A 45 11.06 25.12 -12.86
CA LEU A 45 11.32 24.84 -11.45
C LEU A 45 11.65 26.13 -10.68
N LYS A 46 12.51 26.99 -11.25
CA LYS A 46 12.82 28.31 -10.69
C LYS A 46 11.58 29.18 -10.59
N ARG A 47 10.81 29.29 -11.68
CA ARG A 47 9.54 30.05 -11.69
C ARG A 47 8.57 29.53 -10.64
N HIS A 48 8.47 28.21 -10.45
CA HIS A 48 7.62 27.63 -9.41
C HIS A 48 8.01 28.14 -8.03
N LEU A 49 9.30 28.10 -7.68
CA LEU A 49 9.83 28.63 -6.42
C LEU A 49 9.52 30.13 -6.28
N GLU A 50 9.83 30.93 -7.31
CA GLU A 50 9.65 32.38 -7.28
C GLU A 50 8.18 32.82 -7.20
N THR A 51 7.22 32.02 -7.71
CA THR A 51 5.79 32.40 -7.75
C THR A 51 4.96 31.78 -6.64
N ASN A 52 5.24 30.54 -6.25
CA ASN A 52 4.46 29.81 -5.24
C ASN A 52 5.07 29.95 -3.84
N HIS A 53 6.36 30.31 -3.75
CA HIS A 53 7.15 30.29 -2.53
C HIS A 53 8.08 31.51 -2.46
N MET A 54 7.52 32.70 -2.69
CA MET A 54 8.27 33.97 -2.69
C MET A 54 9.06 34.20 -1.39
N ASP A 55 8.53 33.73 -0.27
CA ASP A 55 9.11 33.83 1.08
C ASP A 55 10.30 32.87 1.32
N LYS A 56 10.55 31.95 0.39
CA LYS A 56 11.64 30.96 0.47
C LYS A 56 12.58 31.00 -0.73
N LYS A 57 12.41 31.95 -1.67
CA LYS A 57 13.21 32.03 -2.91
C LYS A 57 14.71 32.27 -2.65
N ASP A 58 15.05 33.02 -1.60
CA ASP A 58 16.43 33.41 -1.25
C ASP A 58 17.11 32.41 -0.30
N ARG A 59 16.48 31.26 -0.04
CA ARG A 59 17.07 30.20 0.80
C ARG A 59 18.18 29.48 0.04
N ASP A 60 19.21 29.07 0.78
CA ASP A 60 20.35 28.36 0.23
C ASP A 60 20.01 26.90 -0.14
N GLN A 61 20.89 26.28 -0.92
CA GLN A 61 20.72 24.88 -1.32
C GLN A 61 20.70 23.91 -0.14
N GLY A 62 21.46 24.19 0.93
CA GLY A 62 21.52 23.37 2.14
C GLY A 62 20.22 23.39 2.94
N TYR A 63 19.46 24.49 2.90
CA TYR A 63 18.08 24.52 3.42
C TYR A 63 17.19 23.51 2.69
N PHE A 64 17.19 23.53 1.35
CA PHE A 64 16.37 22.62 0.55
C PHE A 64 16.82 21.16 0.66
N GLN A 65 18.12 20.90 0.79
CA GLN A 65 18.65 19.56 1.02
C GLN A 65 18.11 18.96 2.32
N ARG A 66 18.25 19.68 3.44
CA ARG A 66 17.74 19.23 4.76
C ARG A 66 16.23 18.97 4.72
N LEU A 67 15.48 19.85 4.07
CA LEU A 67 14.03 19.67 3.92
C LEU A 67 13.70 18.46 3.03
N GLY A 68 14.42 18.27 1.93
CA GLY A 68 14.29 17.12 1.05
C GLY A 68 14.58 15.78 1.74
N GLU A 69 15.60 15.74 2.60
CA GLU A 69 15.90 14.55 3.42
C GLU A 69 14.80 14.25 4.43
N ASN A 70 14.24 15.28 5.07
CA ASN A 70 13.09 15.12 5.96
C ASN A 70 11.89 14.52 5.21
N VAL A 71 11.58 15.05 4.02
CA VAL A 71 10.51 14.52 3.16
C VAL A 71 10.73 13.05 2.81
N LYS A 72 11.96 12.66 2.42
CA LYS A 72 12.31 11.27 2.13
C LYS A 72 12.13 10.37 3.36
N ARG A 73 12.61 10.81 4.52
CA ARG A 73 12.48 10.08 5.79
C ARG A 73 11.01 9.86 6.16
N GLN A 74 10.19 10.90 6.07
CA GLN A 74 8.75 10.80 6.34
C GLN A 74 8.06 9.80 5.42
N ARG A 75 8.44 9.76 4.13
CA ARG A 75 7.89 8.78 3.19
C ARG A 75 8.25 7.36 3.57
N ILE A 76 9.53 7.10 3.87
CA ILE A 76 10.00 5.77 4.28
C ILE A 76 9.25 5.31 5.54
N TYR A 77 9.11 6.20 6.52
CA TYR A 77 8.39 5.90 7.76
C TYR A 77 6.92 5.53 7.51
N LYS A 78 6.19 6.32 6.70
CA LYS A 78 4.81 6.02 6.32
C LYS A 78 4.68 4.70 5.58
N THR A 79 5.57 4.42 4.62
CA THR A 79 5.59 3.14 3.90
C THR A 79 5.84 1.97 4.85
N GLY A 80 6.77 2.13 5.80
CA GLY A 80 7.05 1.12 6.84
C GLY A 80 5.82 0.83 7.69
N GLN A 81 5.11 1.86 8.16
CA GLN A 81 3.87 1.65 8.92
C GLN A 81 2.80 0.90 8.12
N ILE A 82 2.60 1.25 6.85
CA ILE A 82 1.64 0.56 5.98
C ILE A 82 2.02 -0.91 5.81
N TYR A 83 3.30 -1.20 5.61
CA TYR A 83 3.81 -2.56 5.50
C TYR A 83 3.53 -3.36 6.78
N GLN A 84 3.86 -2.82 7.95
CA GLN A 84 3.63 -3.50 9.23
C GLN A 84 2.15 -3.79 9.47
N LYS A 85 1.26 -2.84 9.15
CA LYS A 85 -0.19 -3.06 9.24
C LYS A 85 -0.65 -4.19 8.32
N ARG A 86 -0.19 -4.21 7.06
CA ARG A 86 -0.53 -5.28 6.11
C ARG A 86 0.00 -6.64 6.55
N ALA A 87 1.23 -6.70 7.04
CA ALA A 87 1.82 -7.93 7.56
C ALA A 87 1.02 -8.49 8.74
N GLY A 88 0.56 -7.61 9.65
CA GLY A 88 -0.33 -8.00 10.75
C GLY A 88 -1.66 -8.58 10.28
N ILE A 89 -2.30 -7.94 9.30
CA ILE A 89 -3.56 -8.42 8.71
C ILE A 89 -3.36 -9.80 8.06
N VAL A 90 -2.35 -9.94 7.20
CA VAL A 90 -2.05 -11.22 6.52
C VAL A 90 -1.77 -12.32 7.53
N LYS A 91 -1.01 -12.03 8.59
CA LYS A 91 -0.72 -12.99 9.64
C LYS A 91 -1.98 -13.44 10.36
N ALA A 92 -2.86 -12.51 10.75
CA ALA A 92 -4.11 -12.83 11.42
C ALA A 92 -5.04 -13.67 10.51
N SER A 93 -5.18 -13.30 9.24
CA SER A 93 -5.98 -14.07 8.26
C SER A 93 -5.44 -15.49 8.10
N TYR A 94 -4.12 -15.65 8.02
CA TYR A 94 -3.48 -16.97 7.95
C TYR A 94 -3.73 -17.81 9.21
N GLU A 95 -3.65 -17.20 10.40
CA GLU A 95 -3.92 -17.86 11.67
C GLU A 95 -5.37 -18.39 11.76
N VAL A 96 -6.35 -17.61 11.30
CA VAL A 96 -7.76 -18.04 11.25
C VAL A 96 -7.92 -19.28 10.36
N VAL A 97 -7.43 -19.24 9.12
CA VAL A 97 -7.50 -20.37 8.17
C VAL A 97 -6.78 -21.61 8.74
N LEU A 98 -5.65 -21.43 9.40
CA LEU A 98 -4.90 -22.53 10.02
C LEU A 98 -5.68 -23.18 11.18
N LEU A 99 -6.38 -22.38 11.99
CA LEU A 99 -7.24 -22.88 13.07
C LEU A 99 -8.42 -23.67 12.53
N GLU A 100 -9.10 -23.15 11.51
CA GLU A 100 -10.18 -23.85 10.82
C GLU A 100 -9.69 -25.19 10.23
N ALA A 101 -8.55 -25.19 9.53
CA ALA A 101 -7.96 -26.41 8.97
C ALA A 101 -7.60 -27.46 10.02
N LYS A 102 -7.14 -27.04 11.20
CA LYS A 102 -6.87 -27.94 12.34
C LYS A 102 -8.16 -28.49 12.94
N ASN A 103 -9.19 -27.65 13.09
CA ASN A 103 -10.47 -28.06 13.65
C ASN A 103 -11.23 -29.01 12.71
N MET A 104 -11.18 -28.77 11.39
CA MET A 104 -11.73 -29.70 10.39
C MET A 104 -11.12 -31.11 10.48
N LYS A 105 -9.81 -31.22 10.72
CA LYS A 105 -9.15 -32.53 10.95
C LYS A 105 -9.62 -33.22 12.23
N ALA A 106 -9.99 -32.46 13.26
CA ALA A 106 -10.55 -33.03 14.50
C ALA A 106 -12.00 -33.51 14.29
N HIS A 107 -12.79 -32.80 13.50
CA HIS A 107 -14.15 -33.25 13.13
C HIS A 107 -14.14 -34.56 12.31
N THR A 108 -13.16 -34.77 11.43
CA THR A 108 -13.01 -36.05 10.70
C THR A 108 -12.69 -37.24 11.62
N ILE A 109 -12.10 -36.99 12.81
CA ILE A 109 -11.82 -38.03 13.81
C ILE A 109 -13.02 -38.22 14.76
N ALA A 110 -13.77 -37.16 15.05
CA ALA A 110 -15.01 -37.26 15.82
C ALA A 110 -16.10 -38.06 15.07
N GLU A 111 -16.18 -37.93 13.74
CA GLU A 111 -17.10 -38.74 12.92
C GLU A 111 -16.66 -40.21 12.82
N SER A 112 -15.36 -40.52 12.91
CA SER A 112 -14.87 -41.91 12.86
C SER A 112 -14.94 -42.64 14.21
N ILE A 113 -14.99 -41.92 15.34
CA ILE A 113 -15.10 -42.51 16.68
C ILE A 113 -16.57 -42.57 17.17
N GLY A 114 -17.47 -41.75 16.62
CA GLY A 114 -18.90 -41.77 16.94
C GLY A 114 -19.73 -42.90 16.31
N HIS A 115 -19.13 -43.75 15.47
CA HIS A 115 -19.85 -44.80 14.72
C HIS A 115 -19.50 -46.23 15.14
N ALA A 116 -19.25 -46.44 16.43
CA ALA A 116 -19.11 -47.77 17.01
C ALA A 116 -19.99 -47.94 18.26
N SER A 117 -21.29 -47.66 18.15
CA SER A 117 -22.33 -48.40 18.87
C SER A 117 -23.74 -47.92 18.49
N GLY A 118 -24.58 -48.87 18.06
CA GLY A 118 -26.03 -48.73 18.10
C GLY A 118 -26.69 -48.52 16.74
N LYS A 119 -27.14 -49.63 16.14
CA LYS A 119 -28.04 -49.73 14.97
C LYS A 119 -29.27 -48.82 15.12
N ASP A 120 -29.69 -48.15 14.05
CA ASP A 120 -30.91 -48.54 13.33
C ASP A 120 -31.00 -47.89 11.94
N LEU A 121 -31.57 -48.64 11.00
CA LEU A 121 -31.70 -48.31 9.58
C LEU A 121 -32.89 -47.36 9.37
N GLY A 122 -32.71 -46.26 8.64
CA GLY A 122 -33.85 -45.39 8.33
C GLY A 122 -33.56 -44.21 7.40
N GLN A 123 -33.61 -44.49 6.10
CA GLN A 123 -34.01 -43.57 5.02
C GLN A 123 -33.00 -42.52 4.51
N VAL A 124 -32.45 -42.83 3.33
CA VAL A 124 -32.04 -41.87 2.29
C VAL A 124 -33.19 -40.91 2.00
N ARG A 125 -32.92 -39.59 1.99
CA ARG A 125 -33.60 -38.45 1.31
C ARG A 125 -33.24 -37.16 2.08
N ASP A 126 -32.95 -35.99 1.53
CA ASP A 126 -33.10 -35.41 0.20
C ASP A 126 -32.18 -34.17 0.18
N TRP A 127 -31.48 -33.92 -0.93
CA TRP A 127 -30.71 -32.70 -1.15
C TRP A 127 -31.66 -31.70 -1.85
N ARG A 128 -32.29 -30.78 -1.10
CA ARG A 128 -33.01 -29.63 -1.68
C ARG A 128 -33.21 -28.53 -0.64
N GLY A 129 -32.58 -27.37 -0.86
CA GLY A 129 -32.58 -26.25 0.07
C GLY A 129 -33.82 -25.34 -0.01
N ASN A 130 -33.97 -24.46 0.99
CA ASN A 130 -34.53 -23.11 0.80
C ASN A 130 -34.36 -22.18 2.03
N GLY A 131 -33.99 -20.92 1.76
CA GLY A 131 -34.02 -19.75 2.66
C GLY A 131 -32.68 -19.46 3.36
N GLY A 132 -31.75 -18.68 2.80
CA GLY A 132 -31.78 -17.20 2.70
C GLY A 132 -30.91 -16.66 3.84
N GLU A 133 -29.66 -16.23 3.64
CA GLU A 133 -29.23 -15.03 2.93
C GLU A 133 -27.90 -15.27 2.19
N VAL A 134 -27.80 -14.71 0.98
CA VAL A 134 -26.57 -14.65 0.20
C VAL A 134 -25.67 -13.55 0.75
N GLY A 135 -24.78 -13.89 1.67
CA GLY A 135 -23.64 -13.05 2.01
C GLY A 135 -22.52 -13.33 1.02
N GLU A 136 -22.29 -12.40 0.09
CA GLU A 136 -21.18 -12.42 -0.88
C GLU A 136 -19.86 -12.89 -0.26
N CYS A 137 -19.28 -13.95 -0.83
CA CYS A 137 -17.86 -14.26 -0.67
C CYS A 137 -17.05 -13.15 -1.32
N PHE A 138 -16.83 -12.06 -0.59
CA PHE A 138 -15.88 -11.05 -0.99
C PHE A 138 -14.47 -11.56 -0.64
N CYS A 139 -13.83 -12.19 -1.62
CA CYS A 139 -12.38 -12.31 -1.60
C CYS A 139 -11.78 -10.90 -1.65
N LEU A 140 -11.11 -10.48 -0.56
CA LEU A 140 -10.15 -9.38 -0.54
C LEU A 140 -8.82 -9.86 0.03
#